data_AF-A0A7L1DBY1-F1
#
_entry.id   AF-A0A7L1DBY1-F1
#
_cell.length_a   1.000
_cell.length_b   1.000
_cell.length_c   1.000
_cell.angle_alpha   90.00
_cell.angle_beta   90.00
_cell.angle_gamma   90.00
#
_symmetry.space_group_name_H-M   'P 1'
#
loop_
_entity.id
_entity.type
_entity.pdbx_description
1 polymer ?
#
loop_
_entity_poly.entity_id
_entity_poly.type
_entity_poly.pdbx_seq_one_letter_code
_entity_poly.pdbx_strand_id
1 'polypeptide(L)'
;LQKAIDLASKAAQEDKAGNYEEAFRLYQHAVQYFLHVIKYEAQGDKAKQSIRMKCTEYLDRAEKLKEYLKKREKTAPKPVKESGPTDGKGNDSDGEAESEDPEKKKLQNQLQGAIVMERPNVKWSDVAGLEGAKEALKEAVILPIKFPHLFTGKRTPWRGILLFGPPGTGKSYLAKAVATEANNSTFFSVSSSDLVSKWLGESEKLVKNLFQLARENKPSIIFIDEIDSLCGSRSENESEAARRIKTEFLVQMQGVGVDNEGILVLGATNIPWVLDSAIRRRFEKRIYIPLPEDHARAAMFKLHLGSTPNLLNESDYRELGKKTDGYSGADISIIVRDALMQPVRKVQSATHFKKVKGPSQSNPDMMVDLLTPCSPGDPGAIEMTWMDVPSDKLLEPKVSMADMLRSLGSTKPTVNEQDLEKLKKFTEDFGQEG
;
A
#
# COMPACT_ATOMS: atom_id res chain seq x y z
N LEU A 1 -6.28 -32.39 -8.12
CA LEU A 1 -5.51 -32.55 -9.40
C LEU A 1 -6.36 -32.96 -10.61
N GLN A 2 -7.18 -34.02 -10.56
CA GLN A 2 -7.92 -34.56 -11.73
C GLN A 2 -8.77 -33.51 -12.47
N LYS A 3 -9.53 -32.70 -11.72
CA LYS A 3 -10.37 -31.63 -12.27
C LYS A 3 -9.59 -30.59 -13.11
N ALA A 4 -8.33 -30.33 -12.75
CA ALA A 4 -7.48 -29.40 -13.51
C ALA A 4 -7.02 -30.00 -14.85
N ILE A 5 -6.76 -31.32 -14.87
CA ILE A 5 -6.39 -32.07 -16.08
C ILE A 5 -7.57 -32.16 -17.04
N ASP A 6 -8.78 -32.42 -16.53
CA ASP A 6 -9.98 -32.51 -17.35
C ASP A 6 -10.30 -31.15 -18.02
N LEU A 7 -10.16 -30.05 -17.28
CA LEU A 7 -10.32 -28.69 -17.80
C LEU A 7 -9.26 -28.34 -18.86
N ALA A 8 -7.99 -28.72 -18.64
CA ALA A 8 -6.93 -28.49 -19.61
C ALA A 8 -7.10 -29.31 -20.90
N SER A 9 -7.57 -30.56 -20.76
CA SER A 9 -7.88 -31.43 -21.91
C SER A 9 -9.04 -30.84 -22.73
N LYS A 10 -10.10 -30.37 -22.06
CA LYS A 10 -11.22 -29.69 -22.70
C LYS A 10 -10.78 -28.39 -23.39
N ALA A 11 -9.92 -27.59 -22.76
CA ALA A 11 -9.35 -26.38 -23.36
C ALA A 11 -8.60 -26.69 -24.66
N ALA A 12 -7.80 -27.75 -24.69
CA ALA A 12 -7.05 -28.18 -25.88
C ALA A 12 -7.96 -28.70 -27.01
N GLN A 13 -9.10 -29.29 -26.67
CA GLN A 13 -10.11 -29.71 -27.67
C GLN A 13 -10.80 -28.50 -28.31
N GLU A 14 -11.21 -27.52 -27.50
CA GLU A 14 -11.84 -26.29 -28.00
C GLU A 14 -10.85 -25.43 -28.82
N ASP A 15 -9.58 -25.41 -28.43
CA ASP A 15 -8.52 -24.73 -29.19
C ASP A 15 -8.31 -25.37 -30.58
N LYS A 16 -8.33 -26.71 -30.65
CA LYS A 16 -8.30 -27.44 -31.93
C LYS A 16 -9.58 -27.26 -32.75
N ALA A 17 -10.73 -27.10 -32.10
CA ALA A 17 -12.02 -26.87 -32.74
C ALA A 17 -12.18 -25.43 -33.26
N GLY A 18 -11.24 -24.52 -32.96
CA GLY A 18 -11.30 -23.11 -33.38
C GLY A 18 -12.17 -22.22 -32.50
N ASN A 19 -12.66 -22.73 -31.37
CA ASN A 19 -13.47 -22.00 -30.39
C ASN A 19 -12.56 -21.23 -29.41
N TYR A 20 -11.83 -20.25 -29.94
CA TYR A 20 -10.74 -19.58 -29.21
C TYR A 20 -11.17 -18.81 -27.95
N GLU A 21 -12.40 -18.30 -27.89
CA GLU A 21 -12.94 -17.62 -26.70
C GLU A 21 -13.16 -18.59 -25.53
N GLU A 22 -13.80 -19.72 -25.80
CA GLU A 22 -14.07 -20.73 -24.77
C GLU A 22 -12.77 -21.47 -24.39
N ALA A 23 -11.88 -21.72 -25.36
CA ALA A 23 -10.54 -22.25 -25.10
C ALA A 23 -9.75 -21.34 -24.15
N PHE A 24 -9.75 -20.02 -24.38
CA PHE A 24 -9.07 -19.04 -23.52
C PHE A 24 -9.60 -19.11 -22.07
N ARG A 25 -10.92 -19.09 -21.90
CA ARG A 25 -11.56 -19.18 -20.58
C ARG A 25 -11.22 -20.49 -19.86
N LEU A 26 -11.27 -21.61 -20.58
CA LEU A 26 -10.96 -22.94 -20.03
C LEU A 26 -9.48 -23.06 -19.62
N TYR A 27 -8.55 -22.49 -20.40
CA TYR A 27 -7.14 -22.42 -20.02
C TYR A 27 -6.92 -21.60 -18.75
N GLN A 28 -7.57 -20.44 -18.60
CA GLN A 28 -7.49 -19.64 -17.38
C GLN A 28 -8.01 -20.39 -16.15
N HIS A 29 -9.15 -21.07 -16.28
CA HIS A 29 -9.70 -21.89 -15.20
C HIS A 29 -8.78 -23.06 -14.86
N ALA A 30 -8.24 -23.78 -15.86
CA ALA A 30 -7.31 -24.88 -15.63
C ALA A 30 -6.08 -24.43 -14.82
N VAL A 31 -5.49 -23.27 -15.15
CA VAL A 31 -4.35 -22.69 -14.43
C VAL A 31 -4.70 -22.36 -12.98
N GLN A 32 -5.86 -21.74 -12.73
CA GLN A 32 -6.31 -21.45 -11.36
C GLN A 32 -6.43 -22.73 -10.51
N TYR A 33 -6.99 -23.80 -11.07
CA TYR A 33 -7.08 -25.09 -10.39
C TYR A 33 -5.71 -25.73 -10.18
N PHE A 34 -4.77 -25.64 -11.13
CA PHE A 34 -3.41 -26.14 -10.92
C PHE A 34 -2.65 -25.36 -9.84
N LEU A 35 -2.83 -24.04 -9.74
CA LEU A 35 -2.25 -23.22 -8.66
C LEU A 35 -2.85 -23.59 -7.30
N HIS A 36 -4.14 -23.89 -7.25
CA HIS A 36 -4.79 -24.38 -6.04
C HIS A 36 -4.21 -25.73 -5.59
N VAL A 37 -3.99 -26.66 -6.52
CA VAL A 37 -3.36 -27.96 -6.25
C VAL A 37 -1.92 -27.81 -5.74
N ILE A 38 -1.13 -26.88 -6.29
CA ILE A 38 0.24 -26.58 -5.80
C ILE A 38 0.21 -26.07 -4.36
N LYS A 39 -0.80 -25.27 -3.99
CA LYS A 39 -0.90 -24.62 -2.68
C LYS A 39 -1.40 -25.56 -1.58
N TYR A 40 -2.30 -26.51 -1.90
CA TYR A 40 -3.01 -27.29 -0.89
C TYR A 40 -2.87 -28.82 -1.00
N GLU A 41 -2.61 -29.38 -2.19
CA GLU A 41 -2.65 -30.84 -2.41
C GLU A 41 -1.29 -31.49 -2.71
N ALA A 42 -0.35 -30.77 -3.32
CA ALA A 42 0.91 -31.36 -3.79
C ALA A 42 1.95 -31.56 -2.67
N GLN A 43 2.35 -32.81 -2.39
CA GLN A 43 3.53 -33.13 -1.57
C GLN A 43 4.68 -33.63 -2.45
N GLY A 44 5.85 -32.99 -2.34
CA GLY A 44 7.07 -33.30 -3.10
C GLY A 44 7.44 -32.25 -4.16
N ASP A 45 8.70 -31.83 -4.17
CA ASP A 45 9.20 -30.73 -5.02
C ASP A 45 9.18 -31.06 -6.52
N LYS A 46 9.42 -32.33 -6.89
CA LYS A 46 9.38 -32.78 -8.30
C LYS A 46 7.97 -32.67 -8.90
N ALA A 47 6.93 -33.01 -8.13
CA ALA A 47 5.55 -32.91 -8.59
C ALA A 47 5.11 -31.44 -8.75
N LYS A 48 5.50 -30.57 -7.80
CA LYS A 48 5.25 -29.12 -7.89
C LYS A 48 5.93 -28.50 -9.10
N GLN A 49 7.18 -28.89 -9.40
CA GLN A 49 7.90 -28.41 -10.59
C GLN A 49 7.22 -28.85 -11.89
N SER A 50 6.79 -30.11 -12.00
CA SER A 50 6.08 -30.60 -13.19
C SER A 50 4.74 -29.88 -13.41
N ILE A 51 3.98 -29.63 -12.34
CA ILE A 51 2.71 -28.89 -12.43
C ILE A 51 2.96 -27.42 -12.80
N ARG A 52 4.00 -26.78 -12.24
CA ARG A 52 4.37 -25.40 -12.60
C ARG A 52 4.74 -25.27 -14.08
N MET A 53 5.51 -26.21 -14.62
CA MET A 53 5.89 -26.21 -16.03
C MET A 53 4.65 -26.26 -16.95
N LYS A 54 3.67 -27.11 -16.62
CA LYS A 54 2.39 -27.17 -17.35
C LYS A 54 1.56 -25.90 -17.19
N CYS A 55 1.57 -25.27 -16.02
CA CYS A 55 0.89 -23.98 -15.83
C CYS A 55 1.46 -22.90 -16.74
N THR A 56 2.78 -22.82 -16.87
CA THR A 56 3.46 -21.87 -17.75
C THR A 56 3.07 -22.11 -19.21
N GLU A 57 3.05 -23.36 -19.66
CA GLU A 57 2.65 -23.71 -21.03
C GLU A 57 1.20 -23.30 -21.35
N TYR A 58 0.26 -23.53 -20.42
CA TYR A 58 -1.13 -23.14 -20.58
C TYR A 58 -1.35 -21.62 -20.50
N LEU A 59 -0.58 -20.92 -19.66
CA LEU A 59 -0.58 -19.46 -19.60
C LEU A 59 -0.08 -18.84 -20.90
N ASP A 60 1.05 -19.31 -21.43
CA ASP A 60 1.61 -18.83 -22.69
C ASP A 60 0.63 -19.04 -23.86
N ARG A 61 -0.09 -20.17 -23.87
CA ARG A 61 -1.12 -20.42 -24.88
C ARG A 61 -2.32 -19.50 -24.72
N ALA A 62 -2.78 -19.26 -23.49
CA ALA A 62 -3.87 -18.34 -23.21
C ALA A 62 -3.52 -16.90 -23.61
N GLU A 63 -2.28 -16.45 -23.41
CA GLU A 63 -1.83 -15.13 -23.86
C GLU A 63 -1.84 -14.99 -25.39
N LYS A 64 -1.37 -16.02 -26.11
CA LYS A 64 -1.43 -16.05 -27.59
C LYS A 64 -2.87 -15.99 -28.10
N LEU A 65 -3.80 -16.71 -27.45
CA LEU A 65 -5.22 -16.67 -27.79
C LEU A 65 -5.83 -15.29 -27.50
N LYS A 66 -5.47 -14.67 -26.38
CA LYS A 66 -5.91 -13.31 -26.02
C LYS A 66 -5.46 -12.27 -27.05
N GLU A 67 -4.22 -12.34 -27.51
CA GLU A 67 -3.72 -11.45 -28.56
C GLU A 67 -4.42 -11.68 -29.90
N TYR A 68 -4.69 -12.94 -30.24
CA TYR A 68 -5.42 -13.31 -31.45
C TYR A 68 -6.86 -12.75 -31.43
N LEU A 69 -7.58 -12.93 -30.32
CA LEU A 69 -8.93 -12.39 -30.14
C LEU A 69 -8.94 -10.86 -30.21
N LYS A 70 -7.98 -10.19 -29.56
CA LYS A 70 -7.84 -8.73 -29.58
C LYS A 70 -7.50 -8.18 -30.98
N LYS A 71 -6.76 -8.93 -31.80
CA LYS A 71 -6.52 -8.58 -33.21
C LYS A 71 -7.77 -8.77 -34.07
N ARG A 72 -8.59 -9.78 -33.77
CA ARG A 72 -9.84 -10.09 -34.47
C ARG A 72 -10.96 -9.08 -34.18
N GLU A 73 -11.05 -8.59 -32.94
CA GLU A 73 -11.98 -7.48 -32.59
C GLU A 73 -11.63 -6.17 -33.30
N LYS A 74 -10.34 -5.93 -33.60
CA LYS A 74 -9.89 -4.74 -34.34
C LYS A 74 -10.17 -4.80 -35.84
N THR A 75 -10.41 -5.99 -36.41
CA THR A 75 -10.67 -6.19 -37.84
C THR A 75 -12.14 -6.43 -38.18
N ALA A 76 -13.05 -6.47 -37.21
CA ALA A 76 -14.49 -6.56 -37.45
C ALA A 76 -15.10 -5.17 -37.77
N PRO A 77 -15.83 -4.99 -38.89
CA PRO A 77 -16.47 -3.73 -39.22
C PRO A 77 -17.65 -3.45 -38.28
N LYS A 78 -17.71 -2.23 -37.73
CA LYS A 78 -18.87 -1.75 -36.95
C LYS A 78 -20.10 -1.60 -37.88
N PRO A 79 -21.32 -1.96 -37.43
CA PRO A 79 -22.52 -1.74 -38.22
C PRO A 79 -22.82 -0.25 -38.40
N VAL A 80 -23.22 0.09 -39.63
CA VAL A 80 -23.49 1.42 -40.15
C VAL A 80 -24.70 2.05 -39.43
N LYS A 81 -24.54 3.29 -38.94
CA LYS A 81 -25.65 4.22 -38.66
C LYS A 81 -25.64 5.30 -39.73
N GLU A 82 -26.81 5.50 -40.34
CA GLU A 82 -27.06 6.37 -41.48
C GLU A 82 -26.79 7.87 -41.23
N SER A 83 -26.03 8.42 -42.17
CA SER A 83 -26.02 9.76 -42.78
C SER A 83 -26.69 10.97 -42.11
N GLY A 84 -25.88 12.03 -41.97
CA GLY A 84 -26.24 13.44 -42.18
C GLY A 84 -24.99 14.21 -42.65
N PRO A 85 -25.01 14.94 -43.79
CA PRO A 85 -23.80 15.49 -44.40
C PRO A 85 -23.56 16.96 -44.01
N THR A 86 -22.28 17.38 -43.95
CA THR A 86 -21.78 18.66 -44.50
C THR A 86 -20.28 18.83 -44.26
N ASP A 87 -19.54 18.87 -45.37
CA ASP A 87 -18.44 19.77 -45.77
C ASP A 87 -17.34 20.20 -44.79
N GLY A 88 -16.09 20.02 -45.23
CA GLY A 88 -14.93 20.72 -44.66
C GLY A 88 -13.56 20.22 -45.11
N LYS A 89 -13.15 20.59 -46.33
CA LYS A 89 -11.81 20.51 -46.95
C LYS A 89 -10.60 20.73 -46.03
N GLY A 90 -9.50 20.00 -46.32
CA GLY A 90 -8.11 20.35 -45.99
C GLY A 90 -7.25 19.13 -45.63
N ASN A 91 -6.89 18.27 -46.60
CA ASN A 91 -5.61 18.24 -47.32
C ASN A 91 -4.34 18.07 -46.44
N ASP A 92 -3.90 16.81 -46.38
CA ASP A 92 -2.53 16.28 -46.46
C ASP A 92 -1.33 17.11 -45.98
N SER A 93 -0.58 16.52 -45.03
CA SER A 93 0.86 16.31 -45.17
C SER A 93 1.40 15.46 -44.01
N ASP A 94 1.79 14.25 -44.37
CA ASP A 94 2.71 13.29 -43.74
C ASP A 94 3.57 13.73 -42.54
N GLY A 95 3.64 12.81 -41.56
CA GLY A 95 4.60 12.81 -40.46
C GLY A 95 4.58 11.46 -39.73
N GLU A 96 5.27 10.47 -40.32
CA GLU A 96 5.90 9.29 -39.73
C GLU A 96 5.30 8.72 -38.42
N ALA A 97 4.51 7.65 -38.54
CA ALA A 97 4.14 6.81 -37.41
C ALA A 97 5.35 5.96 -36.97
N GLU A 98 6.07 6.44 -35.94
CA GLU A 98 7.05 5.63 -35.22
C GLU A 98 6.38 4.36 -34.67
N SER A 99 6.96 3.22 -35.03
CA SER A 99 6.62 1.91 -34.49
C SER A 99 6.80 1.90 -32.97
N GLU A 100 5.69 1.81 -32.22
CA GLU A 100 5.73 1.58 -30.77
C GLU A 100 6.43 0.26 -30.46
N ASP A 101 7.67 0.37 -29.96
CA ASP A 101 8.56 -0.73 -29.60
C ASP A 101 7.88 -1.74 -28.64
N PRO A 102 7.77 -3.03 -28.99
CA PRO A 102 7.21 -4.06 -28.12
C PRO A 102 7.95 -4.20 -26.78
N GLU A 103 9.23 -3.82 -26.70
CA GLU A 103 9.97 -3.77 -25.44
C GLU A 103 9.42 -2.68 -24.50
N LYS A 104 9.06 -1.51 -25.04
CA LYS A 104 8.48 -0.40 -24.28
C LYS A 104 7.14 -0.78 -23.66
N LYS A 105 6.31 -1.56 -24.37
CA LYS A 105 5.03 -2.09 -23.84
C LYS A 105 5.23 -3.16 -22.77
N LYS A 106 6.21 -4.05 -22.93
CA LYS A 106 6.52 -5.07 -21.91
C LYS A 106 7.06 -4.44 -20.62
N LEU A 107 7.95 -3.45 -20.77
CA LEU A 107 8.45 -2.63 -19.67
C LEU A 107 7.32 -1.80 -19.02
N GLN A 108 6.42 -1.16 -19.79
CA GLN A 108 5.23 -0.49 -19.26
C GLN A 108 4.32 -1.41 -18.44
N ASN A 109 4.14 -2.65 -18.87
CA ASN A 109 3.37 -3.62 -18.10
C ASN A 109 4.10 -4.06 -16.81
N GLN A 110 5.43 -4.20 -16.83
CA GLN A 110 6.23 -4.44 -15.61
C GLN A 110 6.21 -3.23 -14.67
N LEU A 111 6.22 -2.02 -15.22
CA LEU A 111 6.11 -0.75 -14.48
C LEU A 111 4.75 -0.62 -13.79
N GLN A 112 3.65 -1.05 -14.42
CA GLN A 112 2.33 -1.10 -13.77
C GLN A 112 2.28 -2.06 -12.57
N GLY A 113 3.16 -3.06 -12.52
CA GLY A 113 3.26 -3.99 -11.39
C GLY A 113 4.11 -3.47 -10.23
N ALA A 114 5.19 -2.73 -10.52
CA ALA A 114 6.16 -2.27 -9.53
C ALA A 114 5.93 -0.83 -9.02
N ILE A 115 5.32 0.03 -9.84
CA ILE A 115 5.05 1.43 -9.50
C ILE A 115 3.56 1.58 -9.26
N VAL A 116 3.19 1.86 -8.02
CA VAL A 116 1.79 2.14 -7.67
C VAL A 116 1.53 3.61 -7.95
N MET A 117 0.77 3.87 -9.00
CA MET A 117 0.20 5.20 -9.28
C MET A 117 -1.12 5.33 -8.51
N GLU A 118 -1.16 6.22 -7.53
CA GLU A 118 -2.37 6.48 -6.75
C GLU A 118 -2.67 7.98 -6.65
N ARG A 119 -3.95 8.28 -6.42
CA ARG A 119 -4.40 9.58 -5.95
C ARG A 119 -4.93 9.37 -4.54
N PRO A 120 -4.07 9.47 -3.51
CA PRO A 120 -4.51 9.24 -2.16
C PRO A 120 -5.56 10.30 -1.76
N ASN A 121 -6.44 9.93 -0.83
CA ASN A 121 -7.43 10.82 -0.23
C ASN A 121 -7.23 10.84 1.29
N VAL A 122 -6.01 11.16 1.72
CA VAL A 122 -5.63 11.28 3.13
C VAL A 122 -5.43 12.75 3.43
N LYS A 123 -6.12 13.29 4.43
CA LYS A 123 -6.01 14.71 4.79
C LYS A 123 -5.03 14.93 5.93
N TRP A 124 -4.59 16.18 6.14
CA TRP A 124 -3.79 16.54 7.31
C TRP A 124 -4.46 16.22 8.65
N SER A 125 -5.80 16.25 8.69
CA SER A 125 -6.61 15.91 9.87
C SER A 125 -6.56 14.43 10.23
N ASP A 126 -6.27 13.58 9.25
CA ASP A 126 -6.27 12.12 9.42
C ASP A 126 -4.93 11.64 10.00
N VAL A 127 -3.90 12.50 9.98
CA VAL A 127 -2.60 12.26 10.59
C VAL A 127 -2.59 12.86 12.00
N ALA A 128 -2.57 12.03 13.03
CA ALA A 128 -2.53 12.49 14.42
C ALA A 128 -1.13 12.99 14.83
N GLY A 129 -1.06 14.17 15.44
CA GLY A 129 0.19 14.78 15.92
C GLY A 129 1.13 15.24 14.80
N LEU A 130 2.44 15.25 15.08
CA LEU A 130 3.49 15.62 14.12
C LEU A 130 3.36 17.06 13.57
N GLU A 131 2.90 18.02 14.38
CA GLU A 131 2.61 19.37 13.89
C GLU A 131 3.85 20.08 13.31
N GLY A 132 5.03 19.94 13.92
CA GLY A 132 6.28 20.45 13.34
C GLY A 132 6.58 19.83 11.97
N ALA A 133 6.59 18.50 11.87
CA ALA A 133 6.81 17.82 10.59
C ALA A 133 5.76 18.18 9.52
N LYS A 134 4.48 18.37 9.91
CA LYS A 134 3.43 18.85 8.99
C LYS A 134 3.70 20.28 8.54
N GLU A 135 4.12 21.16 9.42
CA GLU A 135 4.47 22.54 9.10
C GLU A 135 5.67 22.61 8.16
N ALA A 136 6.74 21.87 8.46
CA ALA A 136 7.91 21.74 7.58
C ALA A 136 7.53 21.20 6.18
N LEU A 137 6.61 20.24 6.08
CA LEU A 137 6.10 19.73 4.80
C LEU A 137 5.19 20.73 4.07
N LYS A 138 4.35 21.46 4.79
CA LYS A 138 3.54 22.54 4.21
C LYS A 138 4.43 23.63 3.62
N GLU A 139 5.48 24.03 4.33
CA GLU A 139 6.45 25.00 3.85
C GLU A 139 7.25 24.45 2.65
N ALA A 140 7.70 23.21 2.71
CA ALA A 140 8.56 22.65 1.67
C ALA A 140 7.81 22.28 0.38
N VAL A 141 6.54 21.87 0.48
CA VAL A 141 5.77 21.31 -0.65
C VAL A 141 4.59 22.19 -1.06
N ILE A 142 3.79 22.64 -0.09
CA ILE A 142 2.54 23.35 -0.40
C ILE A 142 2.81 24.82 -0.72
N LEU A 143 3.73 25.47 -0.01
CA LEU A 143 4.06 26.89 -0.19
C LEU A 143 4.57 27.20 -1.62
N PRO A 144 5.48 26.41 -2.23
CA PRO A 144 5.90 26.66 -3.61
C PRO A 144 4.79 26.48 -4.64
N ILE A 145 3.90 25.51 -4.43
CA ILE A 145 2.76 25.26 -5.32
C ILE A 145 1.76 26.41 -5.23
N LYS A 146 1.49 26.90 -4.01
CA LYS A 146 0.52 27.97 -3.77
C LYS A 146 1.04 29.34 -4.19
N PHE A 147 2.32 29.63 -3.99
CA PHE A 147 2.93 30.92 -4.25
C PHE A 147 4.22 30.81 -5.08
N PRO A 148 4.13 30.37 -6.36
CA PRO A 148 5.31 30.15 -7.20
C PRO A 148 6.16 31.42 -7.42
N HIS A 149 5.55 32.60 -7.36
CA HIS A 149 6.25 33.88 -7.50
C HIS A 149 7.31 34.15 -6.40
N LEU A 150 7.17 33.52 -5.22
CA LEU A 150 8.17 33.60 -4.14
C LEU A 150 9.43 32.79 -4.48
N PHE A 151 9.31 31.78 -5.33
CA PHE A 151 10.36 30.85 -5.72
C PHE A 151 10.91 31.21 -7.12
N THR A 152 11.35 32.46 -7.23
CA THR A 152 11.96 33.01 -8.45
C THR A 152 13.42 33.42 -8.22
N GLY A 153 14.21 33.40 -9.29
CA GLY A 153 15.63 33.74 -9.25
C GLY A 153 16.45 32.65 -8.55
N LYS A 154 17.14 33.01 -7.45
CA LYS A 154 17.94 32.06 -6.66
C LYS A 154 17.14 31.25 -5.65
N ARG A 155 15.87 31.60 -5.41
CA ARG A 155 14.98 30.86 -4.51
C ARG A 155 14.31 29.77 -5.32
N THR A 156 14.67 28.52 -5.07
CA THR A 156 14.09 27.36 -5.76
C THR A 156 13.41 26.45 -4.75
N PRO A 157 12.30 25.79 -5.12
CA PRO A 157 11.69 24.79 -4.26
C PRO A 157 12.64 23.61 -4.03
N TRP A 158 12.47 22.95 -2.89
CA TRP A 158 13.20 21.72 -2.57
C TRP A 158 12.80 20.61 -3.53
N ARG A 159 13.78 19.89 -4.08
CA ARG A 159 13.52 18.79 -5.02
C ARG A 159 13.53 17.42 -4.34
N GLY A 160 14.23 17.31 -3.20
CA GLY A 160 14.35 16.09 -2.42
C GLY A 160 14.12 16.33 -0.94
N ILE A 161 13.13 15.65 -0.37
CA ILE A 161 12.84 15.66 1.07
C ILE A 161 12.96 14.23 1.61
N LEU A 162 13.75 14.06 2.67
CA LEU A 162 13.91 12.78 3.37
C LEU A 162 13.12 12.80 4.67
N LEU A 163 12.17 11.89 4.81
CA LEU A 163 11.49 11.57 6.05
C LEU A 163 12.25 10.45 6.77
N PHE A 164 12.72 10.71 7.98
CA PHE A 164 13.43 9.69 8.74
C PHE A 164 12.93 9.64 10.18
N GLY A 165 13.01 8.47 10.81
CA GLY A 165 12.53 8.28 12.17
C GLY A 165 12.23 6.81 12.46
N PRO A 166 11.80 6.47 13.67
CA PRO A 166 11.57 5.09 14.03
C PRO A 166 10.46 4.44 13.18
N PRO A 167 10.45 3.10 13.06
CA PRO A 167 9.40 2.40 12.33
C PRO A 167 8.03 2.63 12.98
N GLY A 168 6.97 2.54 12.17
CA GLY A 168 5.59 2.62 12.68
C GLY A 168 5.08 4.02 13.04
N THR A 169 5.82 5.09 12.73
CA THR A 169 5.40 6.49 12.94
C THR A 169 4.57 7.09 11.81
N GLY A 170 4.28 6.32 10.75
CA GLY A 170 3.40 6.76 9.67
C GLY A 170 4.07 7.62 8.59
N LYS A 171 5.39 7.49 8.36
CA LYS A 171 6.11 8.19 7.27
C LYS A 171 5.42 8.04 5.90
N SER A 172 5.05 6.83 5.52
CA SER A 172 4.35 6.55 4.25
C SER A 172 2.92 7.11 4.25
N TYR A 173 2.26 7.17 5.41
CA TYR A 173 0.92 7.77 5.55
C TYR A 173 0.97 9.31 5.45
N LEU A 174 2.00 9.92 6.04
CA LEU A 174 2.27 11.36 5.94
C LEU A 174 2.60 11.77 4.49
N ALA A 175 3.37 10.95 3.77
CA ALA A 175 3.66 11.19 2.35
C ALA A 175 2.38 11.16 1.49
N LYS A 176 1.45 10.24 1.77
CA LYS A 176 0.13 10.22 1.12
C LYS A 176 -0.67 11.47 1.42
N ALA A 177 -0.65 11.95 2.67
CA ALA A 177 -1.33 13.19 3.05
C ALA A 177 -0.78 14.42 2.30
N VAL A 178 0.55 14.51 2.17
CA VAL A 178 1.22 15.55 1.37
C VAL A 178 0.72 15.51 -0.08
N ALA A 179 0.60 14.33 -0.68
CA ALA A 179 0.19 14.18 -2.06
C ALA A 179 -1.27 14.57 -2.31
N THR A 180 -2.17 14.24 -1.38
CA THR A 180 -3.57 14.70 -1.43
C THR A 180 -3.65 16.23 -1.37
N GLU A 181 -2.88 16.85 -0.49
CA GLU A 181 -2.95 18.28 -0.19
C GLU A 181 -2.16 19.14 -1.20
N ALA A 182 -1.21 18.55 -1.91
CA ALA A 182 -0.47 19.16 -3.01
C ALA A 182 -1.30 19.18 -4.32
N ASN A 183 -2.49 19.79 -4.30
CA ASN A 183 -3.40 19.91 -5.46
C ASN A 183 -3.76 18.56 -6.13
N ASN A 184 -3.92 17.49 -5.34
CA ASN A 184 -4.15 16.14 -5.87
C ASN A 184 -3.09 15.70 -6.89
N SER A 185 -1.83 16.04 -6.63
CA SER A 185 -0.68 15.62 -7.46
C SER A 185 -0.63 14.11 -7.64
N THR A 186 -0.09 13.67 -8.77
CA THR A 186 0.06 12.24 -9.04
C THR A 186 1.09 11.64 -8.08
N PHE A 187 0.70 10.64 -7.29
CA PHE A 187 1.59 9.98 -6.34
C PHE A 187 2.12 8.67 -6.91
N PHE A 188 3.42 8.59 -7.11
CA PHE A 188 4.14 7.39 -7.52
C PHE A 188 4.78 6.78 -6.28
N SER A 189 4.24 5.68 -5.78
CA SER A 189 4.83 4.92 -4.67
C SER A 189 5.63 3.75 -5.21
N VAL A 190 6.88 3.64 -4.76
CA VAL A 190 7.75 2.52 -5.09
C VAL A 190 8.50 2.05 -3.84
N SER A 191 8.53 0.74 -3.58
CA SER A 191 9.44 0.19 -2.59
C SER A 191 10.81 0.01 -3.21
N SER A 192 11.84 0.31 -2.42
CA SER A 192 13.23 0.04 -2.79
C SER A 192 13.48 -1.42 -3.16
N SER A 193 12.75 -2.37 -2.56
CA SER A 193 12.82 -3.79 -2.90
C SER A 193 12.24 -4.12 -4.29
N ASP A 194 11.22 -3.39 -4.73
CA ASP A 194 10.58 -3.59 -6.04
C ASP A 194 11.48 -3.11 -7.20
N LEU A 195 12.39 -2.17 -6.90
CA LEU A 195 13.36 -1.64 -7.86
C LEU A 195 14.55 -2.58 -8.09
N VAL A 196 14.81 -3.53 -7.18
CA VAL A 196 15.92 -4.48 -7.30
C VAL A 196 15.42 -5.77 -7.96
N SER A 197 15.52 -5.83 -9.29
CA SER A 197 15.19 -7.04 -10.06
C SER A 197 16.35 -8.05 -10.09
N LYS A 198 16.03 -9.34 -10.18
CA LYS A 198 17.03 -10.41 -10.39
C LYS A 198 17.71 -10.35 -11.76
N TRP A 199 17.12 -9.63 -12.71
CA TRP A 199 17.62 -9.49 -14.07
C TRP A 199 18.46 -8.21 -14.19
N LEU A 200 19.71 -8.39 -14.65
CA LEU A 200 20.68 -7.32 -14.86
C LEU A 200 20.17 -6.30 -15.90
N GLY A 201 20.15 -5.01 -15.54
CA GLY A 201 19.80 -3.91 -16.44
C GLY A 201 18.31 -3.54 -16.50
N GLU A 202 17.39 -4.41 -16.06
CA GLU A 202 15.97 -4.06 -15.99
C GLU A 202 15.69 -3.00 -14.91
N SER A 203 16.42 -3.04 -13.79
CA SER A 203 16.27 -2.09 -12.68
C SER A 203 16.60 -0.65 -13.05
N GLU A 204 17.66 -0.42 -13.85
CA GLU A 204 18.06 0.92 -14.31
C GLU A 204 17.00 1.52 -15.23
N LYS A 205 16.46 0.70 -16.15
CA LYS A 205 15.34 1.11 -17.03
C LYS A 205 14.11 1.47 -16.19
N LEU A 206 13.85 0.74 -15.10
CA LEU A 206 12.74 1.00 -14.19
C LEU A 206 12.84 2.39 -13.53
N VAL A 207 14.03 2.75 -13.03
CA VAL A 207 14.29 4.09 -12.47
C VAL A 207 14.13 5.18 -13.53
N LYS A 208 14.69 5.01 -14.74
CA LYS A 208 14.51 5.97 -15.85
C LYS A 208 13.03 6.19 -16.17
N ASN A 209 12.29 5.10 -16.30
CA ASN A 209 10.89 5.12 -16.66
C ASN A 209 10.02 5.71 -15.54
N LEU A 210 10.33 5.47 -14.27
CA LEU A 210 9.66 6.10 -13.12
C LEU A 210 9.75 7.63 -13.22
N PHE A 211 10.94 8.17 -13.43
CA PHE A 211 11.13 9.62 -13.58
C PHE A 211 10.51 10.16 -14.86
N GLN A 212 10.52 9.39 -15.95
CA GLN A 212 9.83 9.76 -17.18
C GLN A 212 8.32 9.87 -16.96
N LEU A 213 7.69 8.86 -16.35
CA LEU A 213 6.26 8.89 -16.04
C LEU A 213 5.90 10.04 -15.10
N ALA A 214 6.76 10.33 -14.11
CA ALA A 214 6.58 11.50 -13.25
C ALA A 214 6.62 12.81 -14.06
N ARG A 215 7.55 12.95 -15.02
CA ARG A 215 7.62 14.12 -15.92
C ARG A 215 6.38 14.26 -16.81
N GLU A 216 5.84 13.14 -17.28
CA GLU A 216 4.62 13.12 -18.11
C GLU A 216 3.35 13.47 -17.30
N ASN A 217 3.37 13.29 -15.97
CA ASN A 217 2.22 13.46 -15.08
C ASN A 217 2.41 14.59 -14.04
N LYS A 218 3.14 15.67 -14.40
CA LYS A 218 3.35 16.84 -13.53
C LYS A 218 2.01 17.54 -13.20
N PRO A 219 1.80 18.05 -11.97
CA PRO A 219 2.69 17.92 -10.81
C PRO A 219 2.66 16.51 -10.22
N SER A 220 3.84 16.00 -9.85
CA SER A 220 4.00 14.62 -9.40
C SER A 220 4.92 14.50 -8.20
N ILE A 221 4.62 13.53 -7.33
CA ILE A 221 5.43 13.18 -6.17
C ILE A 221 5.89 11.73 -6.34
N ILE A 222 7.20 11.51 -6.29
CA ILE A 222 7.80 10.18 -6.24
C ILE A 222 8.11 9.87 -4.79
N PHE A 223 7.45 8.87 -4.22
CA PHE A 223 7.70 8.36 -2.88
C PHE A 223 8.46 7.04 -2.93
N ILE A 224 9.61 7.00 -2.26
CA ILE A 224 10.48 5.83 -2.16
C ILE A 224 10.55 5.40 -0.72
N ASP A 225 9.91 4.27 -0.42
CA ASP A 225 9.99 3.67 0.91
C ASP A 225 11.26 2.84 1.07
N GLU A 226 11.75 2.74 2.31
CA GLU A 226 12.97 2.00 2.69
C GLU A 226 14.18 2.35 1.81
N ILE A 227 14.39 3.64 1.52
CA ILE A 227 15.42 4.11 0.58
C ILE A 227 16.84 3.66 0.95
N ASP A 228 17.07 3.35 2.23
CA ASP A 228 18.32 2.78 2.72
C ASP A 228 18.68 1.43 2.08
N SER A 229 17.70 0.63 1.65
CA SER A 229 17.95 -0.66 1.01
C SER A 229 18.51 -0.52 -0.43
N LEU A 230 18.19 0.57 -1.13
CA LEU A 230 18.82 0.93 -2.42
C LEU A 230 20.11 1.73 -2.23
N CYS A 231 20.15 2.57 -1.20
CA CYS A 231 21.13 3.66 -1.08
C CYS A 231 22.11 3.48 0.08
N GLY A 232 22.34 2.22 0.51
CA GLY A 232 23.25 1.90 1.60
C GLY A 232 24.70 2.33 1.34
N SER A 233 25.47 2.52 2.41
CA SER A 233 26.90 2.81 2.36
C SER A 233 27.63 1.79 1.49
N ARG A 234 28.54 2.26 0.63
CA ARG A 234 29.37 1.39 -0.22
C ARG A 234 30.08 0.36 0.66
N SER A 235 29.62 -0.89 0.62
CA SER A 235 30.31 -2.02 1.21
C SER A 235 31.05 -2.78 0.12
N GLU A 236 32.12 -3.47 0.48
CA GLU A 236 32.90 -4.28 -0.47
C GLU A 236 32.06 -5.40 -1.10
N ASN A 237 30.98 -5.81 -0.44
CA ASN A 237 30.03 -6.82 -0.92
C ASN A 237 28.81 -6.25 -1.66
N GLU A 238 28.78 -4.95 -1.96
CA GLU A 238 27.67 -4.34 -2.70
C GLU A 238 27.63 -4.86 -4.15
N SER A 239 26.50 -5.43 -4.55
CA SER A 239 26.28 -5.91 -5.92
C SER A 239 26.51 -4.79 -6.93
N GLU A 240 27.17 -5.11 -8.04
CA GLU A 240 27.38 -4.17 -9.15
C GLU A 240 26.05 -3.58 -9.65
N ALA A 241 24.98 -4.39 -9.63
CA ALA A 241 23.63 -3.95 -10.02
C ALA A 241 23.13 -2.81 -9.11
N ALA A 242 23.32 -2.93 -7.79
CA ALA A 242 22.90 -1.90 -6.83
C ALA A 242 23.67 -0.58 -7.04
N ARG A 243 24.97 -0.66 -7.35
CA ARG A 243 25.78 0.54 -7.67
C ARG A 243 25.30 1.26 -8.92
N ARG A 244 24.92 0.52 -9.97
CA ARG A 244 24.41 1.11 -11.20
C ARG A 244 23.03 1.76 -10.99
N ILE A 245 22.13 1.10 -10.25
CA ILE A 245 20.82 1.65 -9.88
C ILE A 245 20.98 2.96 -9.09
N LYS A 246 21.87 2.98 -8.09
CA LYS A 246 22.16 4.18 -7.28
C LYS A 246 22.71 5.32 -8.13
N THR A 247 23.59 5.01 -9.07
CA THR A 247 24.15 5.99 -10.00
C THR A 247 23.06 6.56 -10.91
N GLU A 248 22.22 5.70 -11.48
CA GLU A 248 21.10 6.13 -12.32
C GLU A 248 20.12 7.01 -11.53
N PHE A 249 19.78 6.61 -10.31
CA PHE A 249 18.90 7.39 -9.44
C PHE A 249 19.46 8.79 -9.15
N LEU A 250 20.76 8.91 -8.86
CA LEU A 250 21.44 10.19 -8.67
C LEU A 250 21.41 11.08 -9.92
N VAL A 251 21.62 10.48 -11.10
CA VAL A 251 21.55 11.19 -12.39
C VAL A 251 20.14 11.72 -12.63
N GLN A 252 19.11 10.90 -12.38
CA GLN A 252 17.72 11.32 -12.54
C GLN A 252 17.31 12.42 -11.57
N MET A 253 17.71 12.33 -10.29
CA MET A 253 17.44 13.40 -9.30
C MET A 253 18.11 14.72 -9.68
N GLN A 254 19.32 14.68 -10.25
CA GLN A 254 20.03 15.88 -10.66
C GLN A 254 19.40 16.56 -11.88
N GLY A 255 18.65 15.82 -12.71
CA GLY A 255 18.01 16.36 -13.92
C GLY A 255 19.02 16.74 -14.99
N VAL A 256 20.13 15.98 -15.12
CA VAL A 256 21.13 16.25 -16.16
C VAL A 256 20.47 16.09 -17.53
N GLY A 257 20.33 17.19 -18.26
CA GLY A 257 19.74 17.22 -19.60
C GLY A 257 18.20 17.22 -19.66
N VAL A 258 17.49 17.25 -18.51
CA VAL A 258 16.03 17.23 -18.47
C VAL A 258 15.50 18.05 -17.29
N ASP A 259 14.45 18.84 -17.52
CA ASP A 259 13.86 19.65 -16.47
C ASP A 259 12.93 18.84 -15.53
N ASN A 260 13.33 18.81 -14.25
CA ASN A 260 12.60 18.20 -13.15
C ASN A 260 11.68 19.20 -12.41
N GLU A 261 11.43 20.39 -12.96
CA GLU A 261 10.45 21.32 -12.39
C GLU A 261 9.07 20.65 -12.24
N GLY A 262 8.42 20.82 -11.09
CA GLY A 262 7.13 20.19 -10.78
C GLY A 262 7.21 18.71 -10.34
N ILE A 263 8.41 18.18 -10.11
CA ILE A 263 8.63 16.83 -9.54
C ILE A 263 9.28 16.96 -8.16
N LEU A 264 8.65 16.32 -7.17
CA LEU A 264 9.19 16.20 -5.82
C LEU A 264 9.55 14.75 -5.52
N VAL A 265 10.73 14.51 -4.96
CA VAL A 265 11.14 13.18 -4.48
C VAL A 265 11.06 13.15 -2.96
N LEU A 266 10.21 12.28 -2.42
CA LEU A 266 10.09 11.96 -1.01
C LEU A 266 10.75 10.60 -0.73
N GLY A 267 11.76 10.58 0.11
CA GLY A 267 12.36 9.33 0.61
C GLY A 267 11.89 9.04 2.04
N ALA A 268 11.68 7.78 2.38
CA ALA A 268 11.47 7.35 3.77
C ALA A 268 12.53 6.33 4.19
N THR A 269 13.07 6.48 5.41
CA THR A 269 14.02 5.52 6.00
C THR A 269 13.86 5.42 7.52
N ASN A 270 14.17 4.24 8.07
CA ASN A 270 14.29 4.02 9.50
C ASN A 270 15.74 4.11 10.01
N ILE A 271 16.72 4.01 9.12
CA ILE A 271 18.16 3.87 9.45
C ILE A 271 19.01 4.87 8.66
N PRO A 272 18.81 6.20 8.86
CA PRO A 272 19.38 7.23 8.00
C PRO A 272 20.91 7.28 8.00
N TRP A 273 21.58 6.73 9.02
CA TRP A 273 23.05 6.62 9.08
C TRP A 273 23.64 5.67 8.04
N VAL A 274 22.86 4.71 7.53
CA VAL A 274 23.31 3.79 6.45
C VAL A 274 23.25 4.47 5.08
N LEU A 275 22.61 5.63 4.96
CA LEU A 275 22.44 6.31 3.68
C LEU A 275 23.76 6.89 3.18
N ASP A 276 24.12 6.58 1.93
CA ASP A 276 25.30 7.12 1.27
C ASP A 276 25.30 8.66 1.24
N SER A 277 26.49 9.25 1.42
CA SER A 277 26.65 10.70 1.50
C SER A 277 26.19 11.44 0.24
N ALA A 278 26.32 10.85 -0.96
CA ALA A 278 25.88 11.48 -2.20
C ALA A 278 24.35 11.56 -2.27
N ILE A 279 23.65 10.50 -1.86
CA ILE A 279 22.19 10.45 -1.77
C ILE A 279 21.70 11.42 -0.70
N ARG A 280 22.35 11.42 0.48
CA ARG A 280 22.04 12.34 1.57
C ARG A 280 22.14 13.81 1.14
N ARG A 281 23.06 14.15 0.23
CA ARG A 281 23.19 15.51 -0.35
C ARG A 281 22.09 15.87 -1.35
N ARG A 282 21.42 14.88 -1.97
CA ARG A 282 20.28 15.10 -2.87
C ARG A 282 18.96 15.27 -2.11
N PHE A 283 18.88 14.77 -0.89
CA PHE A 283 17.82 15.12 0.06
C PHE A 283 18.21 16.36 0.85
N GLU A 284 17.86 17.50 0.26
CA GLU A 284 18.21 18.85 0.73
C GLU A 284 17.51 19.16 2.06
N LYS A 285 16.23 18.78 2.17
CA LYS A 285 15.46 18.87 3.42
C LYS A 285 15.37 17.49 4.06
N ARG A 286 15.61 17.41 5.36
CA ARG A 286 15.56 16.16 6.14
C ARG A 286 14.70 16.41 7.36
N ILE A 287 13.56 15.73 7.43
CA ILE A 287 12.54 15.95 8.45
C ILE A 287 12.53 14.72 9.36
N TYR A 288 12.80 14.94 10.64
CA TYR A 288 12.68 13.91 11.66
C TYR A 288 11.21 13.68 12.02
N ILE A 289 10.78 12.42 12.00
CA ILE A 289 9.42 12.01 12.37
C ILE A 289 9.53 11.29 13.73
N PRO A 290 9.27 11.97 14.85
CA PRO A 290 9.39 11.40 16.18
C PRO A 290 8.30 10.36 16.49
N LEU A 291 8.45 9.66 17.61
CA LEU A 291 7.35 8.92 18.23
C LEU A 291 6.24 9.89 18.65
N PRO A 292 4.97 9.46 18.61
CA PRO A 292 3.84 10.31 18.96
C PRO A 292 3.83 10.66 20.45
N GLU A 293 3.47 11.91 20.76
CA GLU A 293 3.23 12.39 22.13
C GLU A 293 1.94 11.80 22.72
N ASP A 294 1.75 11.95 24.03
CA ASP A 294 0.62 11.41 24.80
C ASP A 294 -0.76 11.76 24.20
N HIS A 295 -0.96 13.02 23.82
CA HIS A 295 -2.20 13.51 23.22
C HIS A 295 -2.42 12.92 21.82
N ALA A 296 -1.35 12.77 21.02
CA ALA A 296 -1.41 12.15 19.70
C ALA A 296 -1.73 10.67 19.82
N ARG A 297 -1.15 9.96 20.79
CA ARG A 297 -1.46 8.55 21.09
C ARG A 297 -2.91 8.37 21.51
N ALA A 298 -3.45 9.25 22.36
CA ALA A 298 -4.86 9.24 22.73
C ALA A 298 -5.78 9.39 21.50
N ALA A 299 -5.45 10.32 20.59
CA ALA A 299 -6.17 10.49 19.33
C ALA A 299 -6.08 9.25 18.42
N MET A 300 -4.91 8.61 18.35
CA MET A 300 -4.71 7.37 17.58
C MET A 300 -5.56 6.21 18.12
N PHE A 301 -5.68 6.05 19.44
CA PHE A 301 -6.58 5.05 20.02
C PHE A 301 -8.03 5.25 19.59
N LYS A 302 -8.52 6.48 19.64
CA LYS A 302 -9.87 6.84 19.20
C LYS A 302 -10.05 6.60 17.70
N LEU A 303 -9.06 6.97 16.89
CA LEU A 303 -9.07 6.77 15.45
C LEU A 303 -9.12 5.29 15.06
N HIS A 304 -8.28 4.46 15.68
CA HIS A 304 -8.22 3.02 15.36
C HIS A 304 -9.43 2.24 15.86
N LEU A 305 -10.11 2.70 16.92
CA LEU A 305 -11.35 2.09 17.39
C LEU A 305 -12.53 2.42 16.46
N GLY A 306 -12.47 3.58 15.81
CA GLY A 306 -13.43 4.00 14.79
C GLY A 306 -14.86 4.11 15.32
N SER A 307 -15.81 3.59 14.54
CA SER A 307 -17.24 3.55 14.90
C SER A 307 -17.62 2.31 15.71
N THR A 308 -16.66 1.50 16.15
CA THR A 308 -16.96 0.27 16.89
C THR A 308 -17.61 0.61 18.23
N PRO A 309 -18.80 0.07 18.56
CA PRO A 309 -19.43 0.31 19.85
C PRO A 309 -18.52 -0.11 21.00
N ASN A 310 -18.22 0.83 21.89
CA ASN A 310 -17.32 0.65 23.01
C ASN A 310 -17.84 1.37 24.25
N LEU A 311 -17.22 1.09 25.40
CA LEU A 311 -17.55 1.67 26.70
C LEU A 311 -16.54 2.76 27.13
N LEU A 312 -15.65 3.18 26.22
CA LEU A 312 -14.58 4.13 26.54
C LEU A 312 -15.08 5.57 26.47
N ASN A 313 -14.62 6.40 27.40
CA ASN A 313 -14.85 7.84 27.44
C ASN A 313 -13.57 8.63 27.13
N GLU A 314 -13.67 9.96 27.07
CA GLU A 314 -12.52 10.86 26.78
C GLU A 314 -11.43 10.86 27.86
N SER A 315 -11.72 10.46 29.09
CA SER A 315 -10.69 10.26 30.12
C SER A 315 -9.93 8.96 29.91
N ASP A 316 -10.59 7.90 29.46
CA ASP A 316 -9.97 6.59 29.20
C ASP A 316 -8.94 6.70 28.07
N TYR A 317 -9.27 7.41 26.98
CA TYR A 317 -8.30 7.64 25.89
C TYR A 317 -7.07 8.44 26.35
N ARG A 318 -7.28 9.44 27.22
CA ARG A 318 -6.18 10.20 27.83
C ARG A 318 -5.32 9.33 28.75
N GLU A 319 -5.92 8.43 29.50
CA GLU A 319 -5.19 7.49 30.34
C GLU A 319 -4.38 6.50 29.49
N LEU A 320 -4.97 5.95 28.42
CA LEU A 320 -4.28 5.09 27.47
C LEU A 320 -3.07 5.81 26.85
N GLY A 321 -3.23 7.05 26.38
CA GLY A 321 -2.12 7.85 25.83
C GLY A 321 -0.97 8.06 26.81
N LYS A 322 -1.26 8.22 28.11
CA LYS A 322 -0.24 8.31 29.17
C LYS A 322 0.45 6.99 29.46
N LYS A 323 -0.26 5.86 29.36
CA LYS A 323 0.29 4.51 29.63
C LYS A 323 1.10 3.92 28.47
N THR A 324 1.03 4.51 27.28
CA THR A 324 1.73 4.02 26.08
C THR A 324 2.93 4.86 25.69
N ASP A 325 3.72 5.29 26.68
CA ASP A 325 4.96 6.01 26.38
C ASP A 325 5.97 5.13 25.62
N GLY A 326 6.59 5.70 24.58
CA GLY A 326 7.47 4.98 23.67
C GLY A 326 6.78 4.12 22.60
N TYR A 327 5.44 4.09 22.54
CA TYR A 327 4.71 3.32 21.53
C TYR A 327 4.58 4.08 20.21
N SER A 328 4.78 3.36 19.10
CA SER A 328 4.52 3.88 17.75
C SER A 328 3.03 3.78 17.39
N GLY A 329 2.62 4.44 16.30
CA GLY A 329 1.25 4.29 15.77
C GLY A 329 0.94 2.84 15.35
N ALA A 330 1.94 2.12 14.84
CA ALA A 330 1.81 0.70 14.53
C ALA A 330 1.54 -0.15 15.79
N ASP A 331 2.24 0.12 16.89
CA ASP A 331 2.03 -0.59 18.16
C ASP A 331 0.62 -0.33 18.71
N ILE A 332 0.15 0.92 18.66
CA ILE A 332 -1.21 1.30 19.07
C ILE A 332 -2.26 0.58 18.21
N SER A 333 -2.05 0.51 16.89
CA SER A 333 -2.95 -0.24 16.01
C SER A 333 -3.03 -1.73 16.37
N ILE A 334 -1.93 -2.34 16.80
CA ILE A 334 -1.89 -3.74 17.25
C ILE A 334 -2.67 -3.90 18.55
N ILE A 335 -2.46 -3.01 19.54
CA ILE A 335 -3.20 -3.03 20.82
C ILE A 335 -4.70 -2.95 20.58
N VAL A 336 -5.14 -1.99 19.76
CA VAL A 336 -6.56 -1.80 19.44
C VAL A 336 -7.12 -3.02 18.73
N ARG A 337 -6.39 -3.59 17.76
CA ARG A 337 -6.82 -4.79 17.05
C ARG A 337 -6.96 -5.99 17.97
N ASP A 338 -6.05 -6.18 18.92
CA ASP A 338 -6.18 -7.25 19.91
C ASP A 338 -7.36 -7.01 20.86
N ALA A 339 -7.61 -5.77 21.26
CA ALA A 339 -8.74 -5.39 22.11
C ALA A 339 -10.09 -5.62 21.40
N LEU A 340 -10.18 -5.31 20.10
CA LEU A 340 -11.34 -5.58 19.25
C LEU A 340 -11.67 -7.09 19.16
N MET A 341 -10.67 -7.96 19.35
CA MET A 341 -10.87 -9.42 19.37
C MET A 341 -11.31 -9.96 20.74
N GLN A 342 -11.29 -9.16 21.81
CA GLN A 342 -11.68 -9.62 23.14
C GLN A 342 -13.16 -10.01 23.24
N PRO A 343 -14.14 -9.27 22.67
CA PRO A 343 -15.53 -9.71 22.60
C PRO A 343 -15.71 -11.07 21.93
N VAL A 344 -15.02 -11.29 20.80
CA VAL A 344 -15.07 -12.57 20.07
C VAL A 344 -14.52 -13.70 20.93
N ARG A 345 -13.38 -13.49 21.61
CA ARG A 345 -12.81 -14.47 22.53
C ARG A 345 -13.75 -14.78 23.70
N LYS A 346 -14.42 -13.75 24.26
CA LYS A 346 -15.42 -13.92 25.33
C LYS A 346 -16.62 -14.74 24.88
N VAL A 347 -17.13 -14.51 23.66
CA VAL A 347 -18.23 -15.30 23.09
C VAL A 347 -17.80 -16.75 22.87
N GLN A 348 -16.60 -16.99 22.34
CA GLN A 348 -16.10 -18.35 22.07
C GLN A 348 -15.87 -19.16 23.36
N SER A 349 -15.38 -18.52 24.43
CA SER A 349 -15.15 -19.18 25.72
C SER A 349 -16.34 -19.15 26.68
N ALA A 350 -17.46 -18.54 26.27
CA ALA A 350 -18.65 -18.47 27.09
C ALA A 350 -19.31 -19.85 27.24
N THR A 351 -19.62 -20.21 28.48
CA THR A 351 -20.41 -21.40 28.83
C THR A 351 -21.86 -21.06 29.13
N HIS A 352 -22.16 -19.77 29.37
CA HIS A 352 -23.48 -19.30 29.73
C HIS A 352 -23.83 -18.02 28.97
N PHE A 353 -25.09 -17.92 28.56
CA PHE A 353 -25.65 -16.74 27.89
C PHE A 353 -26.91 -16.27 28.60
N LYS A 354 -27.17 -14.96 28.53
CA LYS A 354 -28.34 -14.32 29.12
C LYS A 354 -29.17 -13.63 28.05
N LYS A 355 -30.49 -13.75 28.16
CA LYS A 355 -31.45 -13.02 27.32
C LYS A 355 -31.50 -11.56 27.74
N VAL A 356 -31.26 -10.66 26.78
CA VAL A 356 -31.29 -9.21 26.96
C VAL A 356 -32.07 -8.58 25.80
N LYS A 357 -32.81 -7.51 26.07
CA LYS A 357 -33.46 -6.73 25.01
C LYS A 357 -32.44 -5.78 24.39
N GLY A 358 -32.28 -5.84 23.08
CA GLY A 358 -31.39 -4.96 22.34
C GLY A 358 -31.92 -4.63 20.95
N PRO A 359 -31.31 -3.65 20.28
CA PRO A 359 -31.70 -3.29 18.92
C PRO A 359 -31.43 -4.45 17.97
N SER A 360 -32.36 -4.72 17.07
CA SER A 360 -32.15 -5.73 16.02
C SER A 360 -31.03 -5.31 15.08
N GLN A 361 -30.22 -6.28 14.64
CA GLN A 361 -29.17 -6.03 13.65
C GLN A 361 -29.72 -5.51 12.31
N SER A 362 -30.98 -5.85 11.97
CA SER A 362 -31.62 -5.43 10.72
C SER A 362 -32.34 -4.09 10.83
N ASN A 363 -32.93 -3.77 11.98
CA ASN A 363 -33.66 -2.53 12.24
C ASN A 363 -33.34 -1.99 13.64
N PRO A 364 -32.51 -0.93 13.74
CA PRO A 364 -32.11 -0.35 15.03
C PRO A 364 -33.27 0.15 15.91
N ASP A 365 -34.41 0.49 15.32
CA ASP A 365 -35.60 0.97 16.03
C ASP A 365 -36.44 -0.16 16.66
N MET A 366 -36.15 -1.43 16.34
CA MET A 366 -36.90 -2.58 16.84
C MET A 366 -36.12 -3.31 17.93
N MET A 367 -36.71 -3.40 19.13
CA MET A 367 -36.14 -4.15 20.26
C MET A 367 -36.49 -5.62 20.17
N VAL A 368 -35.47 -6.48 20.12
CA VAL A 368 -35.61 -7.94 20.07
C VAL A 368 -34.86 -8.60 21.23
N ASP A 369 -35.25 -9.84 21.55
CA ASP A 369 -34.54 -10.64 22.54
C ASP A 369 -33.24 -11.20 21.92
N LEU A 370 -32.11 -10.72 22.43
CA LEU A 370 -30.76 -11.13 22.07
C LEU A 370 -30.12 -11.94 23.20
N LEU A 371 -29.06 -12.68 22.88
CA LEU A 371 -28.25 -13.47 23.80
C LEU A 371 -26.85 -12.86 23.88
N THR A 372 -26.43 -12.52 25.08
CA THR A 372 -25.07 -12.04 25.38
C THR A 372 -24.37 -13.01 26.34
N PRO A 373 -23.05 -13.23 26.23
CA PRO A 373 -22.28 -13.96 27.23
C PRO A 373 -22.49 -13.39 28.64
N CYS A 374 -22.63 -14.27 29.63
CA CYS A 374 -22.79 -13.89 31.04
C CYS A 374 -22.03 -14.85 31.97
N SER A 375 -21.96 -14.49 33.26
CA SER A 375 -21.36 -15.37 34.27
C SER A 375 -22.34 -16.49 34.64
N PRO A 376 -21.86 -17.68 35.07
CA PRO A 376 -22.73 -18.79 35.46
C PRO A 376 -23.70 -18.47 36.60
N GLY A 377 -23.33 -17.54 37.49
CA GLY A 377 -24.16 -17.12 38.62
C GLY A 377 -25.16 -16.00 38.32
N ASP A 378 -25.22 -15.50 37.08
CA ASP A 378 -26.08 -14.37 36.76
C ASP A 378 -27.58 -14.76 36.71
N PRO A 379 -28.50 -13.91 37.23
CA PRO A 379 -29.93 -14.17 37.12
C PRO A 379 -30.36 -14.29 35.65
N GLY A 380 -30.91 -15.44 35.28
CA GLY A 380 -31.31 -15.75 33.90
C GLY A 380 -30.18 -16.24 33.00
N ALA A 381 -29.05 -16.68 33.57
CA ALA A 381 -28.01 -17.40 32.86
C ALA A 381 -28.54 -18.74 32.36
N ILE A 382 -28.34 -19.01 31.08
CA ILE A 382 -28.70 -20.26 30.42
C ILE A 382 -27.38 -20.90 29.97
N GLU A 383 -27.12 -22.12 30.43
CA GLU A 383 -25.95 -22.88 29.99
C GLU A 383 -26.12 -23.26 28.51
N MET A 384 -25.27 -22.71 27.66
CA MET A 384 -25.22 -22.99 26.22
C MET A 384 -23.91 -22.49 25.64
N THR A 385 -23.52 -23.02 24.49
CA THR A 385 -22.30 -22.60 23.78
C THR A 385 -22.64 -21.63 22.66
N TRP A 386 -21.64 -20.94 22.13
CA TRP A 386 -21.84 -20.05 20.98
C TRP A 386 -22.38 -20.78 19.73
N MET A 387 -22.18 -22.10 19.61
CA MET A 387 -22.72 -22.89 18.49
C MET A 387 -24.25 -23.02 18.54
N ASP A 388 -24.83 -22.90 19.74
CA ASP A 388 -26.28 -23.01 19.97
C ASP A 388 -26.99 -21.66 19.79
N VAL A 389 -26.24 -20.56 19.67
CA VAL A 389 -26.77 -19.20 19.54
C VAL A 389 -27.05 -18.87 18.07
N PRO A 390 -28.29 -18.54 17.68
CA PRO A 390 -28.60 -18.07 16.33
C PRO A 390 -27.83 -16.79 15.97
N SER A 391 -27.36 -16.68 14.74
CA SER A 391 -26.52 -15.56 14.29
C SER A 391 -27.20 -14.19 14.37
N ASP A 392 -28.52 -14.13 14.19
CA ASP A 392 -29.35 -12.93 14.29
C ASP A 392 -29.65 -12.51 15.73
N LYS A 393 -29.37 -13.40 16.70
CA LYS A 393 -29.66 -13.19 18.13
C LYS A 393 -28.43 -12.98 18.99
N LEU A 394 -27.23 -13.13 18.44
CA LEU A 394 -26.01 -12.85 19.20
C LEU A 394 -25.86 -11.34 19.41
N LEU A 395 -25.71 -10.94 20.67
CA LEU A 395 -25.25 -9.61 21.05
C LEU A 395 -23.83 -9.74 21.61
N GLU A 396 -22.85 -9.25 20.85
CA GLU A 396 -21.47 -9.24 21.27
C GLU A 396 -21.22 -8.24 22.42
N PRO A 397 -20.36 -8.59 23.39
CA PRO A 397 -19.94 -7.64 24.41
C PRO A 397 -19.25 -6.42 23.78
N LYS A 398 -19.53 -5.23 24.30
CA LYS A 398 -18.81 -4.02 23.88
C LYS A 398 -17.36 -4.05 24.37
N VAL A 399 -16.46 -3.43 23.60
CA VAL A 399 -15.06 -3.27 24.01
C VAL A 399 -14.97 -2.33 25.21
N SER A 400 -14.24 -2.75 26.23
CA SER A 400 -14.08 -2.03 27.50
C SER A 400 -12.64 -1.59 27.76
N MET A 401 -12.43 -0.70 28.72
CA MET A 401 -11.09 -0.29 29.16
C MET A 401 -10.27 -1.48 29.67
N ALA A 402 -10.90 -2.47 30.32
CA ALA A 402 -10.23 -3.69 30.76
C ALA A 402 -9.68 -4.52 29.58
N ASP A 403 -10.38 -4.51 28.44
CA ASP A 403 -9.91 -5.19 27.22
C ASP A 403 -8.69 -4.47 26.65
N MET A 404 -8.71 -3.13 26.62
CA MET A 404 -7.57 -2.30 26.19
C MET A 404 -6.34 -2.51 27.08
N LEU A 405 -6.52 -2.50 28.41
CA LEU A 405 -5.44 -2.73 29.37
C LEU A 405 -4.87 -4.15 29.29
N ARG A 406 -5.70 -5.15 29.00
CA ARG A 406 -5.24 -6.52 28.75
C ARG A 406 -4.35 -6.59 27.52
N SER A 407 -4.77 -5.96 26.41
CA SER A 407 -4.00 -5.90 25.17
C SER A 407 -2.71 -5.08 25.32
N LEU A 408 -2.73 -4.04 26.16
CA LEU A 408 -1.53 -3.30 26.53
C LEU A 408 -0.57 -4.17 27.36
N GLY A 409 -1.07 -4.99 28.28
CA GLY A 409 -0.23 -5.88 29.09
C GLY A 409 0.47 -6.98 28.29
N SER A 410 -0.06 -7.36 27.12
CA SER A 410 0.53 -8.38 26.24
C SER A 410 1.44 -7.80 25.14
N THR A 411 1.32 -6.50 24.84
CA THR A 411 2.06 -5.84 23.75
C THR A 411 3.21 -5.01 24.32
N LYS A 412 4.42 -5.18 23.78
CA LYS A 412 5.59 -4.34 24.13
C LYS A 412 5.87 -3.34 23.00
N PRO A 413 6.48 -2.17 23.31
CA PRO A 413 6.86 -1.22 22.27
C PRO A 413 7.92 -1.82 21.35
N THR A 414 7.80 -1.55 20.05
CA THR A 414 8.71 -2.09 19.03
C THR A 414 10.05 -1.34 19.00
N VAL A 415 10.06 -0.07 19.41
CA VAL A 415 11.23 0.81 19.34
C VAL A 415 11.96 0.82 20.68
N ASN A 416 13.27 0.55 20.67
CA ASN A 416 14.10 0.60 21.86
C ASN A 416 14.77 1.99 22.02
N GLU A 417 15.30 2.27 23.21
CA GLU A 417 15.96 3.54 23.53
C GLU A 417 17.26 3.76 22.72
N GLN A 418 18.02 2.69 22.44
CA GLN A 418 19.26 2.76 21.66
C GLN A 418 19.04 3.23 20.21
N ASP A 419 17.92 2.84 19.61
CA ASP A 419 17.53 3.26 18.27
C ASP A 419 17.14 4.74 18.25
N LEU A 420 16.48 5.21 19.31
CA LEU A 420 16.16 6.63 19.51
C LEU A 420 17.43 7.47 19.70
N GLU A 421 18.41 6.98 20.46
CA GLU A 421 19.71 7.66 20.63
C GLU A 421 20.45 7.82 19.29
N LYS A 422 20.47 6.77 18.46
CA LYS A 422 21.07 6.84 17.12
C LYS A 422 20.36 7.83 16.21
N LEU A 423 19.03 7.86 16.27
CA LEU A 423 18.22 8.81 15.50
C LEU A 423 18.45 10.25 15.99
N LYS A 424 18.53 10.47 17.30
CA LYS A 424 18.84 11.77 17.89
C LYS A 424 20.22 12.26 17.45
N LYS A 425 21.23 11.40 17.55
CA LYS A 425 22.59 11.71 17.07
C LYS A 425 22.61 12.07 15.58
N PHE A 426 21.91 11.30 14.74
CA PHE A 426 21.80 11.64 13.32
C PHE A 426 21.08 12.98 13.09
N THR A 427 20.08 13.29 13.91
CA THR A 427 19.34 14.56 13.84
C THR A 427 20.24 15.74 14.22
N GLU A 428 21.05 15.60 15.27
CA GLU A 428 22.03 16.61 15.69
C GLU A 428 23.13 16.81 14.63
N ASP A 429 23.64 15.74 14.03
CA ASP A 429 24.74 15.80 13.06
C ASP A 429 24.29 16.27 11.66
N PHE A 430 23.07 15.89 11.24
CA PHE A 430 22.64 16.01 9.83
C PHE A 430 21.19 16.42 9.63
N GLY A 431 20.37 16.45 10.68
CA GLY A 431 18.96 16.79 10.60
C GLY A 431 18.74 18.29 10.43
N GLN A 432 17.56 18.64 9.93
CA GLN A 432 16.96 19.93 10.26
C GLN A 432 15.78 19.59 11.18
N GLU A 433 15.67 20.24 12.33
CA GLU A 433 14.45 20.15 13.14
C GLU A 433 13.29 20.64 12.26
N GLY A 434 12.28 19.79 12.14
CA GLY A 434 11.04 20.09 11.44
C GLY A 434 10.05 20.74 12.37
#